data_AF-G5K9D3-F1
#
_entry.id   AF-G5K9D3-F1
#
_cell.length_a   1.000
_cell.length_b   1.000
_cell.length_c   1.000
_cell.angle_alpha   90.00
_cell.angle_beta   90.00
_cell.angle_gamma   90.00
#
_symmetry.space_group_name_H-M   'P 1'
#
loop_
_entity.id
_entity.type
_entity.pdbx_description
1 polymer ?
#
loop_
_entity_poly.entity_id
_entity_poly.type
_entity_poly.pdbx_seq_one_letter_code
_entity_poly.pdbx_strand_id
1 'polypeptide(L)'
;MWTWCVRRHPKKGRKWIAKKYFHTIGNRTWTFSVATGDRMENGEKYYLRLKYATDTDIKRFTKIQAEANPFDENWQIYFEEREELKIRNELKGRTVINRLYKTQNGICPVCGEKITLDTDFRVHQTTQNNITLKTLVHPWCHRKLHINDKENTLAL
;
A
#
# COMPACT_ATOMS: atom_id res chain seq x y z
N MET A 1 25.80 12.55 8.10
CA MET A 1 24.94 13.51 8.84
C MET A 1 25.73 14.48 9.71
N TRP A 2 26.61 13.99 10.59
CA TRP A 2 27.41 14.84 11.49
C TRP A 2 28.20 15.96 10.78
N THR A 3 28.91 15.63 9.70
CA THR A 3 29.69 16.60 8.91
C THR A 3 28.83 17.76 8.39
N TRP A 4 27.59 17.46 7.96
CA TRP A 4 26.64 18.50 7.54
C TRP A 4 26.25 19.42 8.70
N CYS A 5 26.02 18.86 9.89
CA CYS A 5 25.69 19.63 11.08
C CYS A 5 26.84 20.59 11.46
N VAL A 6 28.07 20.09 11.44
CA VAL A 6 29.28 20.88 11.73
C VAL A 6 29.46 22.00 10.70
N ARG A 7 29.32 21.68 9.41
CA ARG A 7 29.42 22.68 8.34
C ARG A 7 28.36 23.77 8.43
N ARG A 8 27.14 23.45 8.87
CA ARG A 8 26.03 24.42 9.03
C ARG A 8 26.26 25.39 10.19
N HIS A 9 27.06 25.02 11.18
CA HIS A 9 27.29 25.82 12.38
C HIS A 9 28.80 26.03 12.64
N PRO A 10 29.52 26.73 11.74
CA PRO A 10 30.97 26.89 11.84
C PRO A 10 31.41 27.66 13.10
N LYS A 11 30.52 28.52 13.64
CA LYS A 11 30.77 29.32 14.85
C LYS A 11 30.32 28.63 16.16
N LYS A 12 29.83 27.39 16.11
CA LYS A 12 29.32 26.69 17.30
C LYS A 12 30.18 25.47 17.59
N GLY A 13 30.46 25.24 18.87
CA GLY A 13 31.22 24.08 19.31
C GLY A 13 30.47 22.76 19.04
N ARG A 14 31.23 21.67 18.87
CA ARG A 14 30.70 20.33 18.60
C ARG A 14 29.67 19.88 19.65
N LYS A 15 29.89 20.20 20.94
CA LYS A 15 28.95 19.91 22.03
C LYS A 15 27.59 20.59 21.85
N TRP A 16 27.59 21.84 21.38
CA TRP A 16 26.35 22.56 21.10
C TRP A 16 25.62 21.95 19.90
N ILE A 17 26.36 21.58 18.85
CA ILE A 17 25.80 20.93 17.65
C ILE A 17 25.17 19.59 18.01
N ALA A 18 25.85 18.77 18.82
CA ALA A 18 25.31 17.51 19.33
C ALA A 18 24.00 17.72 20.09
N LYS A 19 23.99 18.64 21.07
CA LYS A 19 22.79 18.96 21.86
C LYS A 19 21.63 19.50 21.01
N LYS A 20 21.91 20.13 19.87
CA LYS A 20 20.89 20.70 18.97
C LYS A 20 20.20 19.68 18.08
N TYR A 21 20.93 18.66 17.64
CA TYR A 21 20.44 17.74 16.60
C TYR A 21 20.33 16.29 17.05
N PHE A 22 21.03 15.90 18.10
CA PHE A 22 21.13 14.50 18.53
C PHE A 22 20.47 14.35 19.89
N HIS A 23 19.33 13.66 19.89
CA HIS A 23 18.48 13.51 21.06
C HIS A 23 18.28 12.03 21.40
N THR A 24 17.91 11.77 22.65
CA THR A 24 17.41 10.47 23.08
C THR A 24 15.91 10.43 22.83
N ILE A 25 15.44 9.47 22.03
CA ILE A 25 14.02 9.30 21.71
C ILE A 25 13.64 7.84 21.96
N GLY A 26 12.77 7.61 22.95
CA GLY A 26 12.51 6.28 23.48
C GLY A 26 13.82 5.64 23.96
N ASN A 27 14.11 4.43 23.50
CA ASN A 27 15.30 3.68 23.93
C ASN A 27 16.54 3.97 23.06
N ARG A 28 16.45 4.87 22.08
CA ARG A 28 17.57 5.16 21.17
C ARG A 28 18.22 6.49 21.52
N THR A 29 19.53 6.45 21.74
CA THR A 29 20.37 7.64 21.91
C THR A 29 20.92 8.09 20.57
N TRP A 30 21.41 9.33 20.52
CA TRP A 30 22.07 9.89 19.33
C TRP A 30 21.19 9.88 18.07
N THR A 31 19.88 10.08 18.25
CA THR A 31 18.92 10.17 17.14
C THR A 31 18.97 11.56 16.53
N PHE A 32 19.20 11.65 15.23
CA PHE A 32 19.09 12.94 14.54
C PHE A 32 17.62 13.39 14.49
N SER A 33 17.30 14.48 15.19
CA SER A 33 15.96 15.05 15.26
C SER A 33 15.97 16.55 15.51
N VAL A 34 14.82 17.18 15.27
CA VAL A 34 14.58 18.61 15.51
C VAL A 34 13.26 18.76 16.25
N ALA A 35 13.26 19.54 17.33
CA ALA A 35 12.04 19.87 18.06
C ALA A 35 11.10 20.69 17.16
N THR A 36 9.83 20.33 17.14
CA THR A 36 8.76 21.11 16.48
C THR A 36 8.13 22.08 17.46
N GLY A 37 7.22 22.93 16.97
CA GLY A 37 6.36 23.75 17.85
C GLY A 37 5.34 22.92 18.63
N ASP A 38 5.01 21.73 18.11
CA ASP A 38 4.01 20.85 18.70
C ASP A 38 4.50 20.14 19.96
N ARG A 39 3.53 19.72 20.79
CA ARG A 39 3.76 18.92 21.98
C ARG A 39 3.05 17.58 21.86
N MET A 40 3.64 16.57 22.45
CA MET A 40 3.01 15.28 22.67
C MET A 40 1.91 15.41 23.73
N GLU A 41 1.00 14.44 23.82
CA GLU A 41 -0.11 14.45 24.79
C GLU A 41 0.37 14.54 26.25
N ASN A 42 1.56 14.00 26.54
CA ASN A 42 2.22 14.08 27.84
C ASN A 42 2.90 15.44 28.12
N GLY A 43 2.76 16.43 27.22
CA GLY A 43 3.34 17.76 27.34
C GLY A 43 4.81 17.87 26.93
N GLU A 44 5.46 16.77 26.55
CA GLU A 44 6.84 16.78 26.04
C GLU A 44 6.93 17.40 24.65
N LYS A 45 8.11 17.93 24.29
CA LYS A 45 8.34 18.48 22.95
C LYS A 45 8.24 17.36 21.91
N TYR A 46 7.45 17.57 20.87
CA TYR A 46 7.47 16.66 19.73
C TYR A 46 8.75 16.88 18.93
N TYR A 47 9.38 15.77 18.51
CA TYR A 47 10.60 15.79 17.72
C TYR A 47 10.35 15.14 16.36
N LEU A 48 10.61 15.89 15.29
CA LEU A 48 10.71 15.32 13.97
C LEU A 48 12.06 14.62 13.86
N ARG A 49 12.04 13.28 13.76
CA ARG A 49 13.25 12.45 13.73
C ARG A 49 13.46 11.82 12.36
N LEU A 50 14.72 11.61 12.02
CA LEU A 50 15.07 10.78 10.87
C LEU A 50 14.63 9.33 11.12
N LYS A 51 13.97 8.72 10.13
CA LYS A 51 13.56 7.32 10.22
C LYS A 51 14.78 6.40 10.14
N TYR A 52 14.87 5.41 11.04
CA TYR A 52 15.92 4.40 10.97
C TYR A 52 15.64 3.42 9.82
N ALA A 53 16.70 2.97 9.15
CA ALA A 53 16.61 1.92 8.14
C ALA A 53 15.98 0.64 8.72
N THR A 54 16.31 0.30 9.97
CA THR A 54 15.76 -0.86 10.69
C THR A 54 14.27 -0.76 10.98
N ASP A 55 13.70 0.46 11.02
CA ASP A 55 12.26 0.68 11.21
C ASP A 55 11.49 0.62 9.88
N THR A 56 12.18 0.29 8.79
CA THR A 56 11.57 0.16 7.46
C THR A 56 11.51 -1.30 7.12
N ASP A 57 10.29 -1.85 7.13
CA ASP A 57 10.05 -3.24 6.78
C ASP A 57 10.57 -3.54 5.37
N ILE A 58 11.28 -4.67 5.25
CA ILE A 58 11.75 -5.15 3.95
C ILE A 58 10.56 -5.75 3.21
N LYS A 59 9.99 -4.97 2.28
CA LYS A 59 8.95 -5.47 1.38
C LYS A 59 9.59 -6.26 0.25
N ARG A 60 9.31 -7.56 0.20
CA ARG A 60 9.74 -8.44 -0.90
C ARG A 60 8.67 -8.43 -1.98
N PHE A 61 9.05 -8.04 -3.19
CA PHE A 61 8.18 -8.12 -4.35
C PHE A 61 8.41 -9.45 -5.08
N THR A 62 7.34 -10.20 -5.31
CA THR A 62 7.39 -11.39 -6.18
C THR A 62 7.79 -10.94 -7.59
N LYS A 63 8.73 -11.62 -8.26
CA LYS A 63 9.07 -11.30 -9.65
C LYS A 63 7.91 -11.62 -10.59
N ILE A 64 7.80 -10.92 -11.71
CA ILE A 64 6.83 -11.26 -12.76
C ILE A 64 7.35 -12.49 -13.51
N GLN A 65 6.46 -13.45 -13.82
CA GLN A 65 6.82 -14.59 -14.68
C GLN A 65 7.26 -14.10 -16.06
N ALA A 66 8.32 -14.69 -16.61
CA ALA A 66 8.95 -14.16 -17.82
C ALA A 66 8.02 -14.30 -19.04
N GLU A 67 7.20 -15.34 -19.05
CA GLU A 67 6.24 -15.69 -20.09
C GLU A 67 4.95 -14.85 -20.01
N ALA A 68 4.75 -14.08 -18.93
CA ALA A 68 3.51 -13.36 -18.69
C ALA A 68 3.33 -12.18 -19.65
N ASN A 69 2.32 -12.27 -20.52
CA ASN A 69 1.94 -11.22 -21.45
C ASN A 69 0.68 -10.48 -20.97
N PRO A 70 0.74 -9.16 -20.68
CA PRO A 70 -0.41 -8.38 -20.23
C PRO A 70 -1.60 -8.32 -21.22
N PHE A 71 -1.36 -8.61 -22.50
CA PHE A 71 -2.38 -8.55 -23.55
C PHE A 71 -2.94 -9.93 -23.91
N ASP A 72 -2.42 -11.00 -23.30
CA ASP A 72 -2.92 -12.36 -23.50
C ASP A 72 -3.93 -12.68 -22.38
N GLU A 73 -5.14 -13.05 -22.81
CA GLU A 73 -6.28 -13.37 -21.94
C GLU A 73 -5.94 -14.48 -20.93
N ASN A 74 -5.04 -15.41 -21.28
CA ASN A 74 -4.62 -16.48 -20.37
C ASN A 74 -3.91 -15.94 -19.12
N TRP A 75 -3.30 -14.76 -19.21
CA TRP A 75 -2.59 -14.11 -18.12
C TRP A 75 -3.43 -13.10 -17.34
N GLN A 76 -4.69 -12.88 -17.72
CA GLN A 76 -5.56 -11.88 -17.08
C GLN A 76 -5.75 -12.17 -15.58
N ILE A 77 -6.09 -13.42 -15.23
CA ILE A 77 -6.23 -13.86 -13.82
C ILE A 77 -4.93 -13.59 -13.04
N TYR A 78 -3.78 -13.92 -13.63
CA TYR A 78 -2.48 -13.72 -13.00
C TYR A 78 -2.23 -12.23 -12.70
N PHE A 79 -2.49 -11.32 -13.65
CA PHE A 79 -2.30 -9.89 -13.41
C PHE A 79 -3.32 -9.31 -12.41
N GLU A 80 -4.57 -9.78 -12.43
CA GLU A 80 -5.58 -9.40 -11.44
C GLU A 80 -5.19 -9.81 -10.02
N GLU A 81 -4.78 -11.06 -9.81
CA GLU A 81 -4.34 -11.54 -8.49
C GLU A 81 -3.14 -10.73 -7.97
N ARG A 82 -2.22 -10.38 -8.86
CA ARG A 82 -1.08 -9.54 -8.51
C ARG A 82 -1.48 -8.11 -8.15
N GLU A 83 -2.44 -7.55 -8.86
CA GLU A 83 -2.95 -6.22 -8.54
C GLU A 83 -3.73 -6.23 -7.22
N GLU A 84 -4.57 -7.24 -6.99
CA GLU A 84 -5.26 -7.46 -5.72
C GLU A 84 -4.28 -7.52 -4.54
N LEU A 85 -3.19 -8.27 -4.67
CA LEU A 85 -2.13 -8.33 -3.65
C LEU A 85 -1.51 -6.95 -3.38
N LYS A 86 -1.30 -6.12 -4.41
CA LYS A 86 -0.82 -4.74 -4.21
C LYS A 86 -1.85 -3.92 -3.45
N ILE A 87 -3.12 -3.98 -3.86
CA ILE A 87 -4.21 -3.23 -3.25
C ILE A 87 -4.40 -3.65 -1.77
N ARG A 88 -4.34 -4.93 -1.44
CA ARG A 88 -4.48 -5.42 -0.05
C ARG A 88 -3.31 -4.96 0.84
N ASN A 89 -2.09 -4.91 0.30
CA ASN A 89 -0.88 -4.58 1.07
C ASN A 89 -0.56 -3.08 1.19
N GLU A 90 -1.23 -2.23 0.41
CA GLU A 90 -1.02 -0.79 0.42
C GLU A 90 -2.12 -0.04 1.18
N LEU A 91 -1.72 0.99 1.95
CA LEU A 91 -2.66 1.86 2.65
C LEU A 91 -3.66 2.53 1.69
N LYS A 92 -3.18 2.97 0.51
CA LYS A 92 -4.03 3.53 -0.55
C LYS A 92 -4.99 2.49 -1.13
N GLY A 93 -4.56 1.23 -1.23
CA GLY A 93 -5.39 0.16 -1.74
C GLY A 93 -6.53 -0.20 -0.79
N ARG A 94 -6.33 -0.10 0.53
CA ARG A 94 -7.42 -0.24 1.52
C ARG A 94 -8.52 0.80 1.32
N THR A 95 -8.17 2.03 0.94
CA THR A 95 -9.15 3.07 0.58
C THR A 95 -9.95 2.69 -0.67
N VAL A 96 -9.30 2.09 -1.67
CA VAL A 96 -9.97 1.60 -2.90
C VAL A 96 -10.96 0.50 -2.56
N ILE A 97 -10.54 -0.53 -1.81
CA ILE A 97 -11.42 -1.63 -1.38
C ILE A 97 -12.62 -1.08 -0.61
N ASN A 98 -12.39 -0.21 0.37
CA ASN A 98 -13.47 0.39 1.15
C ASN A 98 -14.45 1.20 0.29
N ARG A 99 -13.94 1.90 -0.73
CA ARG A 99 -14.79 2.63 -1.68
C ARG A 99 -15.65 1.65 -2.47
N LEU A 100 -15.05 0.62 -3.09
CA LEU A 100 -15.77 -0.37 -3.87
C LEU A 100 -16.84 -1.09 -3.04
N TYR A 101 -16.48 -1.50 -1.82
CA TYR A 101 -17.42 -2.15 -0.90
C TYR A 101 -18.60 -1.24 -0.58
N LYS A 102 -18.36 0.04 -0.29
CA LYS A 102 -19.43 1.02 -0.04
C LYS A 102 -20.30 1.26 -1.28
N THR A 103 -19.69 1.42 -2.45
CA THR A 103 -20.40 1.63 -3.72
C THR A 103 -21.30 0.44 -4.05
N GLN A 104 -20.86 -0.78 -3.74
CA GLN A 104 -21.62 -2.00 -3.95
C GLN A 104 -22.55 -2.37 -2.79
N ASN A 105 -22.65 -1.54 -1.75
CA ASN A 105 -23.36 -1.87 -0.50
C ASN A 105 -22.94 -3.21 0.13
N GLY A 106 -21.70 -3.63 -0.11
CA GLY A 106 -21.18 -4.93 0.32
C GLY A 106 -21.85 -6.13 -0.36
N ILE A 107 -22.53 -5.93 -1.49
CA ILE A 107 -23.21 -6.99 -2.24
C ILE A 107 -22.36 -7.37 -3.46
N CYS A 108 -22.23 -8.68 -3.68
CA CYS A 108 -21.57 -9.21 -4.87
C CYS A 108 -22.50 -9.01 -6.09
N PRO A 109 -22.05 -8.34 -7.17
CA PRO A 109 -22.88 -8.09 -8.35
C PRO A 109 -23.20 -9.35 -9.17
N VAL A 110 -22.50 -10.46 -8.92
CA VAL A 110 -22.68 -11.72 -9.67
C VAL A 110 -23.74 -12.62 -9.05
N CYS A 111 -23.74 -12.79 -7.72
CA CYS A 111 -24.70 -13.66 -7.02
C CYS A 111 -25.76 -12.91 -6.22
N GLY A 112 -25.60 -11.60 -5.98
CA GLY A 112 -26.52 -10.79 -5.18
C GLY A 112 -26.40 -10.99 -3.67
N GLU A 113 -25.51 -11.87 -3.20
CA GLU A 113 -25.27 -12.10 -1.77
C GLU A 113 -24.26 -11.11 -1.17
N LYS A 114 -24.29 -10.97 0.16
CA LYS A 114 -23.36 -10.12 0.88
C LYS A 114 -21.94 -10.70 0.88
N ILE A 115 -20.97 -9.84 0.67
CA ILE A 115 -19.55 -10.11 0.89
C ILE A 115 -19.28 -9.94 2.37
N THR A 116 -18.91 -11.03 3.03
CA THR A 116 -18.63 -11.11 4.47
C THR A 116 -17.18 -11.53 4.71
N LEU A 117 -16.72 -11.47 5.97
CA LEU A 117 -15.40 -11.95 6.34
C LEU A 117 -15.22 -13.44 6.02
N ASP A 118 -16.28 -14.25 6.16
CA ASP A 118 -16.22 -15.70 5.91
C ASP A 118 -16.21 -16.05 4.43
N THR A 119 -16.87 -15.25 3.60
CA THR A 119 -16.98 -15.51 2.15
C THR A 119 -15.80 -14.95 1.35
N ASP A 120 -15.01 -14.05 1.96
CA ASP A 120 -13.91 -13.29 1.36
C ASP A 120 -14.32 -12.57 0.05
N PHE A 121 -13.39 -11.85 -0.57
CA PHE A 121 -13.62 -11.19 -1.84
C PHE A 121 -12.40 -11.26 -2.76
N ARG A 122 -12.65 -11.14 -4.05
CA ARG A 122 -11.67 -10.89 -5.10
C ARG A 122 -11.96 -9.55 -5.77
N VAL A 123 -10.92 -8.90 -6.29
CA VAL A 123 -11.09 -7.72 -7.14
C VAL A 123 -11.08 -8.18 -8.59
N HIS A 124 -12.22 -8.06 -9.27
CA HIS A 124 -12.32 -8.31 -10.71
C HIS A 124 -12.06 -7.01 -11.48
N GLN A 125 -11.33 -7.08 -12.60
CA GLN A 125 -11.09 -5.96 -13.48
C GLN A 125 -11.66 -6.25 -14.88
N THR A 126 -12.51 -5.35 -15.36
CA THR A 126 -13.05 -5.42 -16.71
C THR A 126 -12.65 -4.15 -17.45
N THR A 127 -12.24 -4.27 -18.71
CA THR A 127 -11.96 -3.12 -19.58
C THR A 127 -13.11 -2.97 -20.57
N GLN A 128 -13.89 -1.90 -20.45
CA GLN A 128 -14.94 -1.56 -21.41
C GLN A 128 -14.63 -0.19 -22.01
N ASN A 129 -14.58 -0.08 -23.34
CA ASN A 129 -14.33 1.18 -24.05
C ASN A 129 -13.07 1.94 -23.57
N ASN A 130 -11.95 1.24 -23.36
CA ASN A 130 -10.71 1.77 -22.76
C ASN A 130 -10.83 2.28 -21.31
N ILE A 131 -11.94 2.02 -20.62
CA ILE A 131 -12.14 2.34 -19.22
C ILE A 131 -12.00 1.05 -18.40
N THR A 132 -11.04 1.04 -17.47
CA THR A 132 -10.87 -0.07 -16.52
C THR A 132 -11.82 0.10 -15.34
N LEU A 133 -12.80 -0.78 -15.22
CA LEU A 133 -13.72 -0.88 -14.10
C LEU A 133 -13.25 -1.97 -13.14
N LYS A 134 -13.36 -1.69 -11.83
CA LYS A 134 -13.01 -2.64 -10.76
C LYS A 134 -14.22 -2.92 -9.91
N THR A 135 -14.45 -4.18 -9.60
CA THR A 135 -15.57 -4.63 -8.77
C THR A 135 -15.12 -5.67 -7.75
N LEU A 136 -15.74 -5.67 -6.58
CA LEU A 136 -15.58 -6.72 -5.58
C LEU A 136 -16.58 -7.84 -5.86
N VAL A 137 -16.08 -9.06 -5.92
CA VAL A 137 -16.88 -10.26 -6.16
C VAL A 137 -16.43 -11.36 -5.22
N HIS A 138 -17.27 -12.36 -4.95
CA HIS A 138 -16.82 -13.53 -4.21
C HIS A 138 -15.77 -14.33 -4.99
N PRO A 139 -14.89 -15.10 -4.32
CA PRO A 139 -13.88 -15.91 -5.00
C PRO A 139 -14.43 -16.89 -6.05
N TRP A 140 -15.61 -17.49 -5.80
CA TRP A 140 -16.25 -18.38 -6.78
C TRP A 140 -16.90 -17.61 -7.93
N CYS A 141 -17.46 -16.43 -7.66
CA CYS A 141 -18.03 -15.55 -8.68
C CYS A 141 -16.95 -15.02 -9.62
N HIS A 142 -15.77 -14.68 -9.08
CA HIS A 142 -14.59 -14.27 -9.86
C HIS A 142 -14.21 -15.30 -10.91
N ARG A 143 -14.13 -16.59 -10.53
CA ARG A 143 -13.83 -17.68 -11.48
C ARG A 143 -14.88 -17.82 -12.57
N LYS A 144 -16.17 -17.65 -12.24
CA LYS A 144 -17.25 -17.72 -13.22
C LYS A 144 -17.16 -16.61 -14.27
N LEU A 145 -16.78 -15.39 -13.86
CA LEU A 145 -16.58 -14.28 -14.80
C LEU A 145 -15.49 -14.60 -15.82
N HIS A 146 -14.34 -15.10 -15.37
CA HIS A 146 -13.24 -15.51 -16.25
C HIS A 146 -13.55 -16.69 -17.17
N ILE A 147 -14.46 -17.59 -16.76
CA ILE A 147 -14.95 -18.68 -17.64
C ILE A 147 -15.84 -18.10 -18.74
N ASN A 148 -16.79 -17.25 -18.36
CA ASN A 148 -17.72 -16.64 -19.32
C ASN A 148 -17.02 -15.70 -20.31
N ASP A 149 -15.98 -14.97 -19.86
CA ASP A 149 -15.18 -14.11 -20.72
C ASP A 149 -14.48 -14.92 -21.82
N LYS A 150 -13.93 -16.09 -21.48
CA LYS A 150 -13.31 -17.02 -22.45
C LYS A 150 -14.32 -17.61 -23.44
N GLU A 151 -15.53 -17.94 -22.97
CA GLU A 151 -16.57 -18.45 -23.86
C GLU A 151 -17.05 -17.38 -24.85
N ASN A 152 -17.15 -16.13 -24.40
CA ASN A 152 -17.52 -14.99 -25.26
C ASN A 152 -16.43 -14.63 -26.26
N THR A 153 -15.14 -14.77 -25.94
CA THR A 153 -14.04 -14.51 -26.89
C THR A 153 -13.89 -15.60 -27.94
N LEU A 154 -14.29 -16.84 -27.63
CA LEU A 154 -14.33 -17.97 -28.58
C LEU A 154 -15.57 -18.00 -29.47
N ALA A 155 -16.62 -17.24 -29.13
CA ALA A 155 -17.89 -17.18 -29.86
C ALA A 155 -17.94 -16.07 -30.94
N LEU A 156 -16.86 -15.30 -31.09
CA LEU A 156 -16.63 -14.27 -32.11
C LEU A 156 -15.62 -14.75 -33.17
#